data_AF-A0A835PX98-F1
#
_entry.id   AF-A0A835PX98-F1
#
_cell.length_a   1.000
_cell.length_b   1.000
_cell.length_c   1.000
_cell.angle_alpha   90.00
_cell.angle_beta   90.00
_cell.angle_gamma   90.00
#
_symmetry.space_group_name_H-M   'P 1'
#
loop_
_entity.id
_entity.type
_entity.pdbx_description
1 polymer ?
#
loop_
_entity_poly.entity_id
_entity_poly.type
_entity_poly.pdbx_seq_one_letter_code
_entity_poly.pdbx_strand_id
1 'polypeptide(L)'
;MSSDRTVTDVLMGAARAAATKKNRLSSASQSPAQAPSSPAKKPKTLEDSVVSSDEPKKSGATDPFLELKKKGSDFDPRAAANWKDGEPVPFLFFARALDLISNESGRIAITDIICNVFRTVMAATPDDLLPTVYLSANRIAPPHEGIELGIGDASLVKALAEAYGRKEEHVNKQLQVECGSMWQELGDLGLVAKASRSSQRVLYKPQRLTIAKVFHTFRAIAKESGKDSQDKKRNHIKSLLVAANDCEPLYIIRLLQSKMRIGLAEKTVLVALGQASAYTEVLRAASSKAQVPPSDEAAKIIKQVYSVLPDYGKIVPALLRVGVLKLSEACNFSLGVPVGPMLAKPTKSVSEILDKFQGIEFTCEYKYDGERAQIHYMEDGSIEIYSRNAERNTGKYPDVVSSVSRFKRPAVSSFVLDCEIVAYDREKKKILPFQVLSTRARKGVILSDIKVAVCTFAFDILYINGRPLLHEQLKVRREELYKSFDEEPGEFYFATSITSNDLKKYRSS
;
A
#
# COMPACT_ATOMS: atom_id res chain seq x y z
N MET A 1 -36.29 46.06 -30.05
CA MET A 1 -35.12 46.10 -30.96
C MET A 1 -33.86 46.02 -30.11
N SER A 2 -32.93 45.12 -30.45
CA SER A 2 -31.55 44.99 -29.93
C SER A 2 -31.36 44.80 -28.40
N SER A 3 -30.51 43.90 -27.90
CA SER A 3 -29.88 42.68 -28.45
C SER A 3 -29.07 42.07 -27.31
N ASP A 4 -29.25 40.78 -27.00
CA ASP A 4 -28.45 40.09 -25.99
C ASP A 4 -26.95 40.11 -26.33
N ARG A 5 -26.11 40.30 -25.31
CA ARG A 5 -24.66 40.05 -25.40
C ARG A 5 -24.35 38.74 -24.69
N THR A 6 -23.98 37.73 -25.47
CA THR A 6 -23.58 36.42 -24.95
C THR A 6 -22.07 36.36 -24.66
N VAL A 7 -21.68 35.44 -23.77
CA VAL A 7 -20.29 35.27 -23.26
C VAL A 7 -19.26 34.97 -24.37
N THR A 8 -19.71 34.64 -25.58
CA THR A 8 -18.89 34.52 -26.80
C THR A 8 -18.10 35.78 -27.15
N ASP A 9 -18.60 36.98 -26.82
CA ASP A 9 -17.94 38.25 -27.17
C ASP A 9 -16.71 38.57 -26.32
N VAL A 10 -16.56 37.95 -25.13
CA VAL A 10 -15.44 38.20 -24.21
C VAL A 10 -14.26 37.26 -24.46
N LEU A 11 -14.50 36.07 -25.02
CA LEU A 11 -13.47 35.02 -25.18
C LEU A 11 -12.70 35.08 -26.52
N MET A 12 -13.11 35.92 -27.47
CA MET A 12 -12.43 36.09 -28.77
C MET A 12 -11.34 37.18 -28.80
N GLY A 13 -10.99 37.77 -27.65
CA GLY A 13 -9.90 38.76 -27.54
C GLY A 13 -8.48 38.17 -27.42
N ALA A 14 -8.33 37.00 -26.80
CA ALA A 14 -7.01 36.46 -26.42
C ALA A 14 -6.36 35.51 -27.46
N ALA A 15 -7.13 35.03 -28.44
CA ALA A 15 -6.68 33.95 -29.35
C ALA A 15 -5.84 34.42 -30.57
N ARG A 16 -5.61 35.73 -30.76
CA ARG A 16 -4.87 36.26 -31.93
C ARG A 16 -3.43 36.72 -31.68
N ALA A 17 -2.90 36.59 -30.45
CA ALA A 17 -1.52 36.99 -30.13
C ALA A 17 -0.47 35.84 -30.18
N ALA A 18 -0.90 34.58 -30.21
CA ALA A 18 0.01 33.42 -30.09
C ALA A 18 0.37 32.72 -31.41
N ALA A 19 -0.35 32.99 -32.51
CA ALA A 19 -0.20 32.23 -33.77
C ALA A 19 0.96 32.69 -34.67
N THR A 20 1.55 33.87 -34.43
CA THR A 20 2.50 34.53 -35.34
C THR A 20 3.98 34.22 -35.11
N LYS A 21 4.33 33.36 -34.13
CA LYS A 21 5.74 33.10 -33.74
C LYS A 21 6.30 31.71 -34.09
N LYS A 22 5.54 30.85 -34.79
CA LYS A 22 5.96 29.46 -35.07
C LYS A 22 6.31 29.12 -36.53
N ASN A 23 6.24 30.08 -37.45
CA ASN A 23 6.65 29.91 -38.85
C ASN A 23 7.73 30.93 -39.25
N ARG A 24 9.00 30.58 -39.02
CA ARG A 24 10.16 31.01 -39.82
C ARG A 24 11.37 30.13 -39.51
N LEU A 25 12.14 29.80 -40.56
CA LEU A 25 13.42 29.07 -40.58
C LEU A 25 13.33 27.52 -40.71
N SER A 26 13.07 27.06 -41.94
CA SER A 26 13.41 25.71 -42.41
C SER A 26 13.68 25.66 -43.92
N SER A 27 14.90 26.03 -44.33
CA SER A 27 15.57 25.81 -45.64
C SER A 27 16.80 26.76 -45.69
N ALA A 28 18.00 26.43 -46.16
CA ALA A 28 18.63 25.18 -46.62
C ALA A 28 20.14 25.21 -46.15
N SER A 29 21.19 24.58 -46.70
CA SER A 29 21.42 23.73 -47.90
C SER A 29 22.76 22.98 -47.81
N GLN A 30 22.78 21.73 -48.29
CA GLN A 30 23.92 21.00 -48.90
C GLN A 30 25.17 20.57 -48.07
N SER A 31 25.67 19.38 -48.45
CA SER A 31 26.85 18.67 -47.92
C SER A 31 28.16 19.10 -48.63
N PRO A 32 29.34 18.60 -48.18
CA PRO A 32 29.89 17.41 -48.86
C PRO A 32 30.51 16.36 -47.90
N ALA A 33 31.05 15.28 -48.47
CA ALA A 33 31.36 14.01 -47.81
C ALA A 33 32.83 13.83 -47.38
N GLN A 34 33.08 12.89 -46.44
CA GLN A 34 33.83 11.64 -46.69
C GLN A 34 33.89 10.74 -45.43
N ALA A 35 34.08 9.44 -45.63
CA ALA A 35 34.19 8.40 -44.58
C ALA A 35 35.68 8.04 -44.33
N PRO A 36 36.07 7.19 -43.34
CA PRO A 36 35.74 5.75 -43.38
C PRO A 36 35.35 5.10 -42.02
N SER A 37 34.98 3.83 -42.10
CA SER A 37 34.48 2.96 -41.03
C SER A 37 35.56 2.03 -40.44
N SER A 38 35.28 1.43 -39.26
CA SER A 38 35.64 0.05 -38.81
C SER A 38 35.51 -0.04 -37.24
N PRO A 39 35.59 -1.21 -36.57
CA PRO A 39 34.38 -1.74 -35.93
C PRO A 39 34.45 -1.91 -34.40
N ALA A 40 33.28 -1.90 -33.75
CA ALA A 40 33.15 -2.14 -32.31
C ALA A 40 33.51 -3.60 -31.93
N LYS A 41 34.45 -3.76 -30.97
CA LYS A 41 34.77 -5.05 -30.35
C LYS A 41 33.94 -5.24 -29.07
N LYS A 42 33.24 -6.38 -28.97
CA LYS A 42 32.65 -6.86 -27.70
C LYS A 42 33.76 -7.18 -26.69
N PRO A 43 33.64 -6.82 -25.40
CA PRO A 43 34.44 -7.42 -24.33
C PRO A 43 34.08 -8.90 -24.18
N LYS A 44 35.09 -9.72 -23.88
CA LYS A 44 34.96 -11.19 -23.74
C LYS A 44 34.40 -11.57 -22.37
N THR A 45 33.72 -12.71 -22.34
CA THR A 45 33.56 -13.53 -21.13
C THR A 45 34.94 -13.91 -20.56
N LEU A 46 35.01 -14.01 -19.23
CA LEU A 46 36.11 -14.67 -18.52
C LEU A 46 35.49 -15.83 -17.74
N GLU A 47 35.93 -17.04 -18.10
CA GLU A 47 35.60 -18.28 -17.39
C GLU A 47 36.55 -18.49 -16.21
N ASP A 48 35.98 -19.02 -15.14
CA ASP A 48 36.54 -19.86 -14.07
C ASP A 48 38.06 -19.94 -13.85
N SER A 49 38.45 -19.72 -12.60
CA SER A 49 39.55 -20.45 -11.96
C SER A 49 39.01 -21.33 -10.84
N VAL A 50 39.13 -22.64 -11.04
CA VAL A 50 38.62 -23.68 -10.13
C VAL A 50 39.55 -23.86 -8.94
N VAL A 51 38.99 -23.89 -7.73
CA VAL A 51 39.59 -24.58 -6.58
C VAL A 51 38.52 -25.49 -5.95
N SER A 52 38.88 -26.76 -5.78
CA SER A 52 38.05 -27.88 -5.34
C SER A 52 37.92 -27.93 -3.80
N SER A 53 37.13 -28.80 -3.17
CA SER A 53 35.80 -29.38 -3.51
C SER A 53 35.33 -30.16 -2.27
N ASP A 54 34.18 -29.81 -1.70
CA ASP A 54 33.43 -30.72 -0.82
C ASP A 54 32.13 -31.08 -1.54
N GLU A 55 31.98 -32.34 -1.92
CA GLU A 55 30.85 -32.80 -2.72
C GLU A 55 29.53 -32.80 -1.94
N PRO A 56 28.45 -32.15 -2.44
CA PRO A 56 27.10 -32.50 -2.02
C PRO A 56 26.70 -33.80 -2.73
N LYS A 57 26.45 -34.86 -1.95
CA LYS A 57 25.91 -36.14 -2.44
C LYS A 57 24.70 -35.90 -3.34
N LYS A 58 24.73 -36.43 -4.57
CA LYS A 58 23.59 -36.46 -5.49
C LYS A 58 22.44 -37.30 -4.91
N SER A 59 21.48 -36.68 -4.26
CA SER A 59 20.09 -37.15 -4.25
C SER A 59 19.33 -36.46 -5.38
N GLY A 60 18.54 -37.22 -6.13
CA GLY A 60 17.71 -36.69 -7.23
C GLY A 60 16.47 -35.92 -6.75
N ALA A 61 16.64 -35.04 -5.75
CA ALA A 61 15.58 -34.18 -5.26
C ALA A 61 15.48 -32.93 -6.14
N THR A 62 14.35 -32.77 -6.82
CA THR A 62 13.94 -31.47 -7.39
C THR A 62 14.04 -30.42 -6.30
N ASP A 63 14.65 -29.26 -6.59
CA ASP A 63 14.72 -28.17 -5.61
C ASP A 63 13.28 -27.78 -5.18
N PRO A 64 12.90 -27.91 -3.88
CA PRO A 64 11.53 -27.63 -3.42
C PRO A 64 11.08 -26.20 -3.72
N PHE A 65 12.00 -25.30 -3.99
CA PHE A 65 11.70 -23.93 -4.41
C PHE A 65 11.22 -23.80 -5.87
N LEU A 66 11.57 -24.75 -6.75
CA LEU A 66 11.03 -24.81 -8.11
C LEU A 66 9.56 -25.21 -8.14
N GLU A 67 9.09 -25.98 -7.15
CA GLU A 67 7.67 -26.32 -7.00
C GLU A 67 6.80 -25.07 -6.92
N LEU A 68 7.26 -24.01 -6.24
CA LEU A 68 6.52 -22.75 -6.12
C LEU A 68 6.22 -22.06 -7.46
N LYS A 69 6.91 -22.42 -8.55
CA LYS A 69 6.62 -21.92 -9.92
C LYS A 69 5.55 -22.72 -10.67
N LYS A 70 5.08 -23.85 -10.14
CA LYS A 70 4.01 -24.65 -10.77
C LYS A 70 2.67 -23.92 -10.74
N LYS A 71 1.81 -24.20 -11.72
CA LYS A 71 0.54 -23.48 -11.90
C LYS A 71 -0.62 -24.28 -11.34
N GLY A 72 -1.53 -23.59 -10.63
CA GLY A 72 -2.84 -24.10 -10.26
C GLY A 72 -2.85 -25.52 -9.67
N SER A 73 -3.54 -26.44 -10.35
CA SER A 73 -3.69 -27.85 -9.96
C SER A 73 -2.38 -28.64 -9.90
N ASP A 74 -1.36 -28.24 -10.66
CA ASP A 74 -0.14 -29.01 -10.83
C ASP A 74 0.83 -28.84 -9.65
N PHE A 75 0.54 -27.88 -8.77
CA PHE A 75 1.28 -27.63 -7.53
C PHE A 75 0.74 -28.48 -6.38
N ASP A 76 1.62 -29.30 -5.79
CA ASP A 76 1.40 -29.95 -4.50
C ASP A 76 1.93 -29.05 -3.36
N PRO A 77 1.05 -28.53 -2.48
CA PRO A 77 1.47 -27.72 -1.33
C PRO A 77 2.45 -28.40 -0.39
N ARG A 78 2.40 -29.74 -0.28
CA ARG A 78 3.24 -30.53 0.65
C ARG A 78 4.63 -30.80 0.07
N ALA A 79 4.75 -30.97 -1.25
CA ALA A 79 6.05 -31.13 -1.92
C ALA A 79 6.98 -29.90 -1.76
N ALA A 80 6.42 -28.70 -1.63
CA ALA A 80 7.17 -27.47 -1.40
C ALA A 80 7.54 -27.21 0.08
N ALA A 81 6.95 -27.94 1.03
CA ALA A 81 7.25 -27.80 2.45
C ALA A 81 8.60 -28.48 2.79
N ASN A 82 9.55 -27.72 3.35
CA ASN A 82 10.83 -28.25 3.83
C ASN A 82 10.94 -28.32 5.37
N TRP A 83 9.79 -28.35 6.03
CA TRP A 83 9.56 -28.55 7.47
C TRP A 83 8.40 -29.54 7.65
N LYS A 84 8.18 -30.07 8.86
CA LYS A 84 7.07 -31.00 9.12
C LYS A 84 5.78 -30.24 9.43
N ASP A 85 4.63 -30.88 9.20
CA ASP A 85 3.32 -30.40 9.65
C ASP A 85 3.35 -29.93 11.12
N GLY A 86 2.83 -28.74 11.37
CA GLY A 86 2.79 -28.11 12.68
C GLY A 86 4.12 -27.51 13.17
N GLU A 87 5.26 -27.77 12.52
CA GLU A 87 6.50 -27.05 12.82
C GLU A 87 6.40 -25.59 12.30
N PRO A 88 6.97 -24.58 13.00
CA PRO A 88 6.96 -23.20 12.55
C PRO A 88 7.65 -23.02 11.19
N VAL A 89 7.05 -22.22 10.31
CA VAL A 89 7.50 -22.07 8.93
C VAL A 89 8.87 -21.38 8.89
N PRO A 90 9.91 -21.99 8.29
CA PRO A 90 11.23 -21.36 8.18
C PRO A 90 11.17 -20.04 7.40
N PHE A 91 11.78 -18.98 7.91
CA PHE A 91 11.79 -17.69 7.21
C PHE A 91 12.54 -17.79 5.87
N LEU A 92 13.58 -18.62 5.79
CA LEU A 92 14.27 -18.97 4.54
C LEU A 92 13.34 -19.47 3.43
N PHE A 93 12.24 -20.17 3.75
CA PHE A 93 11.27 -20.62 2.73
C PHE A 93 10.63 -19.42 2.04
N PHE A 94 10.15 -18.47 2.84
CA PHE A 94 9.57 -17.22 2.35
C PHE A 94 10.62 -16.31 1.68
N ALA A 95 11.81 -16.17 2.27
CA ALA A 95 12.91 -15.39 1.69
C ALA A 95 13.32 -15.91 0.29
N ARG A 96 13.35 -17.22 0.08
CA ARG A 96 13.62 -17.81 -1.24
C ARG A 96 12.46 -17.60 -2.21
N ALA A 97 11.21 -17.69 -1.79
CA ALA A 97 10.07 -17.33 -2.63
C ALA A 97 10.14 -15.85 -3.11
N LEU A 98 10.60 -14.93 -2.24
CA LEU A 98 10.83 -13.54 -2.59
C LEU A 98 12.04 -13.35 -3.54
N ASP A 99 13.09 -14.18 -3.41
CA ASP A 99 14.22 -14.23 -4.36
C ASP A 99 13.78 -14.74 -5.74
N LEU A 100 12.90 -15.76 -5.80
CA LEU A 100 12.28 -16.18 -7.07
C LEU A 100 11.47 -15.04 -7.70
N ILE A 101 10.59 -14.39 -6.93
CA ILE A 101 9.77 -13.25 -7.38
C ILE A 101 10.64 -12.09 -7.89
N SER A 102 11.81 -11.85 -7.29
CA SER A 102 12.73 -10.79 -7.74
C SER A 102 13.27 -10.99 -9.16
N ASN A 103 13.21 -12.23 -9.67
CA ASN A 103 13.60 -12.60 -11.03
C ASN A 103 12.41 -12.68 -12.02
N GLU A 104 11.17 -12.42 -11.56
CA GLU A 104 9.97 -12.45 -12.40
C GLU A 104 9.52 -11.04 -12.81
N SER A 105 9.24 -10.85 -14.10
CA SER A 105 8.66 -9.60 -14.63
C SER A 105 7.13 -9.65 -14.76
N GLY A 106 6.56 -10.86 -14.86
CA GLY A 106 5.14 -11.08 -15.09
C GLY A 106 4.33 -11.10 -13.80
N ARG A 107 3.38 -10.16 -13.64
CA ARG A 107 2.49 -10.11 -12.46
C ARG A 107 1.77 -11.42 -12.17
N ILE A 108 1.39 -12.18 -13.20
CA ILE A 108 0.74 -13.49 -13.05
C ILE A 108 1.68 -14.47 -12.33
N ALA A 109 2.92 -14.63 -12.80
CA ALA A 109 3.91 -15.50 -12.15
C ALA A 109 4.21 -15.08 -10.70
N ILE A 110 4.31 -13.77 -10.42
CA ILE A 110 4.44 -13.25 -9.04
C ILE A 110 3.23 -13.63 -8.18
N THR A 111 2.01 -13.63 -8.76
CA THR A 111 0.78 -14.03 -8.08
C THR A 111 0.78 -15.53 -7.80
N ASP A 112 1.15 -16.36 -8.79
CA ASP A 112 1.22 -17.81 -8.67
C ASP A 112 2.20 -18.25 -7.57
N ILE A 113 3.40 -17.65 -7.51
CA ILE A 113 4.41 -17.97 -6.48
C ILE A 113 3.88 -17.65 -5.07
N ILE A 114 3.28 -16.47 -4.84
CA ILE A 114 2.71 -16.12 -3.52
C ILE A 114 1.47 -16.96 -3.19
N CYS A 115 0.66 -17.31 -4.20
CA CYS A 115 -0.49 -18.21 -4.03
C CYS A 115 0.00 -19.58 -3.53
N ASN A 116 1.05 -20.12 -4.13
CA ASN A 116 1.66 -21.38 -3.74
C ASN A 116 2.32 -21.33 -2.36
N VAL A 117 2.99 -20.23 -1.99
CA VAL A 117 3.46 -19.98 -0.61
C VAL A 117 2.31 -20.06 0.38
N PHE A 118 1.20 -19.36 0.13
CA PHE A 118 0.04 -19.41 1.02
C PHE A 118 -0.61 -20.81 1.08
N ARG A 119 -0.71 -21.52 -0.04
CA ARG A 119 -1.21 -22.91 -0.08
C ARG A 119 -0.35 -23.85 0.77
N THR A 120 0.98 -23.77 0.67
CA THR A 120 1.90 -24.57 1.51
C THR A 120 1.74 -24.25 2.98
N VAL A 121 1.67 -22.96 3.36
CA VAL A 121 1.48 -22.57 4.76
C VAL A 121 0.10 -23.02 5.28
N MET A 122 -0.97 -22.86 4.50
CA MET A 122 -2.31 -23.38 4.81
C MET A 122 -2.35 -24.91 4.96
N ALA A 123 -1.49 -25.66 4.25
CA ALA A 123 -1.49 -27.11 4.27
C ALA A 123 -0.64 -27.71 5.41
N ALA A 124 0.47 -27.06 5.77
CA ALA A 124 1.46 -27.57 6.74
C ALA A 124 1.37 -26.88 8.12
N THR A 125 1.21 -25.56 8.18
CA THR A 125 1.27 -24.77 9.43
C THR A 125 0.31 -23.55 9.35
N PRO A 126 -1.02 -23.75 9.46
CA PRO A 126 -2.02 -22.69 9.19
C PRO A 126 -1.85 -21.42 10.03
N ASP A 127 -1.40 -21.54 11.28
CA ASP A 127 -1.24 -20.41 12.21
C ASP A 127 -0.19 -19.39 11.72
N ASP A 128 0.80 -19.85 10.96
CA ASP A 128 1.83 -18.99 10.35
C ASP A 128 1.34 -18.27 9.07
N LEU A 129 0.10 -18.51 8.61
CA LEU A 129 -0.47 -17.78 7.46
C LEU A 129 -0.59 -16.28 7.75
N LEU A 130 -1.04 -15.90 8.94
CA LEU A 130 -1.19 -14.49 9.32
C LEU A 130 0.12 -13.69 9.22
N PRO A 131 1.24 -14.10 9.87
CA PRO A 131 2.51 -13.41 9.70
C PRO A 131 3.03 -13.48 8.26
N THR A 132 2.79 -14.58 7.53
CA THR A 132 3.18 -14.69 6.11
C THR A 132 2.45 -13.67 5.23
N VAL A 133 1.13 -13.49 5.41
CA VAL A 133 0.32 -12.51 4.67
C VAL A 133 0.76 -11.08 4.97
N TYR A 134 0.97 -10.74 6.25
CA TYR A 134 1.47 -9.41 6.65
C TYR A 134 2.83 -9.09 6.02
N LEU A 135 3.81 -9.99 6.13
CA LEU A 135 5.14 -9.77 5.54
C LEU A 135 5.09 -9.75 4.00
N SER A 136 4.22 -10.54 3.37
CA SER A 136 3.97 -10.48 1.91
C SER A 136 3.39 -9.13 1.48
N ALA A 137 2.49 -8.56 2.29
CA ALA A 137 1.95 -7.21 2.10
C ALA A 137 2.96 -6.10 2.49
N ASN A 138 4.15 -6.46 3.00
CA ASN A 138 5.16 -5.52 3.51
C ASN A 138 4.59 -4.62 4.62
N ARG A 139 3.81 -5.22 5.53
CA ARG A 139 3.20 -4.58 6.70
C ARG A 139 3.45 -5.42 7.95
N ILE A 140 3.24 -4.79 9.12
CA ILE A 140 3.33 -5.46 10.44
C ILE A 140 2.04 -5.31 11.26
N ALA A 141 1.16 -4.40 10.86
CA ALA A 141 -0.09 -4.04 11.52
C ALA A 141 -1.08 -3.47 10.48
N PRO A 142 -2.37 -3.36 10.80
CA PRO A 142 -3.32 -2.58 10.02
C PRO A 142 -2.89 -1.10 9.91
N PRO A 143 -3.16 -0.40 8.79
CA PRO A 143 -2.71 0.99 8.61
C PRO A 143 -3.27 1.96 9.66
N HIS A 144 -4.49 1.70 10.11
CA HIS A 144 -5.27 2.56 11.01
C HIS A 144 -4.79 2.56 12.46
N GLU A 145 -4.02 1.54 12.87
CA GLU A 145 -3.36 1.52 14.18
C GLU A 145 -2.18 2.50 14.26
N GLY A 146 -1.68 3.01 13.12
CA GLY A 146 -0.56 3.96 13.08
C GLY A 146 0.80 3.38 13.51
N ILE A 147 0.92 2.04 13.55
CA ILE A 147 2.13 1.34 13.98
C ILE A 147 3.19 1.37 12.87
N GLU A 148 4.22 2.19 13.08
CA GLU A 148 5.42 2.29 12.24
C GLU A 148 6.61 1.60 12.93
N LEU A 149 7.52 0.98 12.16
CA LEU A 149 8.78 0.46 12.71
C LEU A 149 9.65 1.57 13.34
N GLY A 150 9.61 2.78 12.75
CA GLY A 150 10.35 3.95 13.22
C GLY A 150 11.87 3.78 13.16
N ILE A 151 12.37 3.15 12.09
CA ILE A 151 13.80 2.91 11.85
C ILE A 151 14.21 3.64 10.56
N GLY A 152 15.22 4.50 10.64
CA GLY A 152 15.86 5.13 9.49
C GLY A 152 17.09 4.36 9.00
N ASP A 153 17.48 4.58 7.74
CA ASP A 153 18.56 3.83 7.08
C ASP A 153 19.90 3.89 7.85
N ALA A 154 20.23 5.00 8.52
CA ALA A 154 21.42 5.11 9.39
C ALA A 154 21.40 4.12 10.59
N SER A 155 20.23 3.88 11.19
CA SER A 155 20.09 2.92 12.29
C SER A 155 20.25 1.47 11.80
N LEU A 156 19.81 1.19 10.56
CA LEU A 156 20.03 -0.11 9.91
C LEU A 156 21.50 -0.31 9.51
N VAL A 157 22.17 0.70 8.97
CA VAL A 157 23.61 0.67 8.68
C VAL A 157 24.41 0.33 9.94
N LYS A 158 24.10 1.01 11.05
CA LYS A 158 24.72 0.74 12.35
C LYS A 158 24.42 -0.67 12.87
N ALA A 159 23.17 -1.12 12.82
CA ALA A 159 22.81 -2.48 13.24
C ALA A 159 23.49 -3.56 12.39
N LEU A 160 23.65 -3.33 11.07
CA LEU A 160 24.35 -4.22 10.15
C LEU A 160 25.86 -4.26 10.41
N ALA A 161 26.47 -3.10 10.65
CA ALA A 161 27.86 -2.97 11.04
C ALA A 161 28.16 -3.71 12.36
N GLU A 162 27.34 -3.48 13.39
CA GLU A 162 27.41 -4.17 14.68
C GLU A 162 27.21 -5.69 14.54
N ALA A 163 26.26 -6.16 13.72
CA ALA A 163 25.92 -7.58 13.56
C ALA A 163 27.03 -8.40 12.89
N TYR A 164 27.76 -7.79 11.94
CA TYR A 164 28.78 -8.48 11.14
C TYR A 164 30.22 -8.09 11.49
N GLY A 165 30.42 -7.27 12.52
CA GLY A 165 31.76 -6.85 12.99
C GLY A 165 32.49 -5.95 11.99
N ARG A 166 31.77 -5.04 11.32
CA ARG A 166 32.33 -4.10 10.33
C ARG A 166 32.22 -2.67 10.83
N LYS A 167 33.03 -1.75 10.27
CA LYS A 167 32.86 -0.31 10.48
C LYS A 167 31.67 0.19 9.66
N GLU A 168 30.90 1.15 10.18
CA GLU A 168 29.79 1.80 9.45
C GLU A 168 30.25 2.40 8.13
N GLU A 169 31.44 3.00 8.10
CA GLU A 169 32.12 3.50 6.89
C GLU A 169 32.25 2.44 5.79
N HIS A 170 32.57 1.19 6.13
CA HIS A 170 32.70 0.11 5.13
C HIS A 170 31.33 -0.34 4.60
N VAL A 171 30.27 -0.25 5.42
CA VAL A 171 28.89 -0.52 4.98
C VAL A 171 28.42 0.60 4.04
N ASN A 172 28.69 1.86 4.40
CA ASN A 172 28.40 3.02 3.56
C ASN A 172 29.20 3.03 2.25
N LYS A 173 30.49 2.68 2.28
CA LYS A 173 31.28 2.48 1.06
C LYS A 173 30.72 1.33 0.22
N GLN A 174 30.22 0.24 0.82
CA GLN A 174 29.62 -0.84 0.03
C GLN A 174 28.24 -0.48 -0.55
N LEU A 175 27.53 0.53 -0.04
CA LEU A 175 26.38 1.12 -0.74
C LEU A 175 26.81 1.90 -2.01
N GLN A 176 28.07 2.34 -2.07
CA GLN A 176 28.71 3.12 -3.15
C GLN A 176 29.70 2.24 -3.94
N VAL A 177 29.21 1.44 -4.89
CA VAL A 177 30.09 0.47 -5.58
C VAL A 177 30.95 1.15 -6.66
N GLU A 178 32.22 0.76 -6.67
CA GLU A 178 33.25 1.23 -7.58
C GLU A 178 33.23 0.38 -8.87
N CYS A 179 32.68 0.93 -9.95
CA CYS A 179 32.55 0.27 -11.26
C CYS A 179 33.30 1.07 -12.33
N GLY A 180 34.62 0.87 -12.40
CA GLY A 180 35.51 1.67 -13.26
C GLY A 180 35.72 3.08 -12.69
N SER A 181 35.78 4.09 -13.55
CA SER A 181 35.98 5.50 -13.17
C SER A 181 34.68 6.25 -12.80
N MET A 182 33.58 5.54 -12.58
CA MET A 182 32.26 6.14 -12.38
C MET A 182 31.53 5.47 -11.21
N TRP A 183 31.05 6.30 -10.27
CA TRP A 183 30.31 5.84 -9.09
C TRP A 183 28.90 5.37 -9.50
N GLN A 184 28.49 4.18 -9.08
CA GLN A 184 27.11 3.72 -9.19
C GLN A 184 26.57 3.27 -7.83
N GLU A 185 25.31 3.62 -7.57
CA GLU A 185 24.61 3.22 -6.36
C GLU A 185 24.24 1.73 -6.45
N LEU A 186 24.64 0.91 -5.46
CA LEU A 186 23.88 -0.31 -5.18
C LEU A 186 22.48 0.07 -4.67
N GLY A 187 22.40 1.20 -3.96
CA GLY A 187 21.16 1.84 -3.50
C GLY A 187 20.30 0.97 -2.57
N ASP A 188 20.78 -0.21 -2.16
CA ASP A 188 20.02 -1.27 -1.50
C ASP A 188 20.83 -1.88 -0.36
N LEU A 189 20.46 -1.54 0.88
CA LEU A 189 21.13 -2.04 2.07
C LEU A 189 20.91 -3.55 2.28
N GLY A 190 19.85 -4.12 1.70
CA GLY A 190 19.61 -5.56 1.73
C GLY A 190 20.60 -6.32 0.86
N LEU A 191 21.01 -5.79 -0.29
CA LEU A 191 22.07 -6.40 -1.10
C LEU A 191 23.41 -6.37 -0.36
N VAL A 192 23.74 -5.25 0.31
CA VAL A 192 24.91 -5.16 1.20
C VAL A 192 24.83 -6.17 2.35
N ALA A 193 23.64 -6.42 2.90
CA ALA A 193 23.44 -7.40 3.96
C ALA A 193 23.53 -8.87 3.51
N LYS A 194 23.12 -9.22 2.29
CA LYS A 194 23.30 -10.57 1.68
C LYS A 194 24.74 -10.81 1.24
N ALA A 195 25.44 -9.77 0.76
CA ALA A 195 26.85 -9.86 0.38
C ALA A 195 27.80 -9.87 1.60
N SER A 196 27.37 -9.32 2.73
CA SER A 196 28.16 -9.35 3.97
C SER A 196 28.01 -10.70 4.68
N ARG A 197 29.13 -11.24 5.18
CA ARG A 197 29.14 -12.38 6.10
C ARG A 197 29.52 -11.89 7.49
N SER A 198 28.97 -12.50 8.54
CA SER A 198 29.42 -12.21 9.90
C SER A 198 30.85 -12.68 10.09
N SER A 199 31.73 -11.77 10.51
CA SER A 199 33.09 -12.11 10.96
C SER A 199 33.14 -12.58 12.42
N GLN A 200 32.02 -12.47 13.15
CA GLN A 200 31.95 -12.78 14.57
C GLN A 200 31.84 -14.30 14.78
N ARG A 201 32.78 -14.89 15.52
CA ARG A 201 32.66 -16.26 16.01
C ARG A 201 31.52 -16.34 17.03
N VAL A 202 30.44 -17.02 16.65
CA VAL A 202 29.37 -17.41 17.58
C VAL A 202 29.75 -18.70 18.30
N LEU A 203 29.59 -18.73 19.63
CA LEU A 203 29.89 -19.91 20.45
C LEU A 203 28.92 -21.08 20.19
N TYR A 204 27.68 -20.74 19.83
CA TYR A 204 26.64 -21.68 19.42
C TYR A 204 25.99 -21.20 18.12
N LYS A 205 25.62 -22.14 17.25
CA LYS A 205 24.85 -21.81 16.04
C LYS A 205 23.45 -21.34 16.46
N PRO A 206 23.01 -20.11 16.09
CA PRO A 206 21.68 -19.64 16.43
C PRO A 206 20.59 -20.52 15.79
N GLN A 207 19.45 -20.65 16.45
CA GLN A 207 18.26 -21.28 15.88
C GLN A 207 17.84 -20.56 14.59
N ARG A 208 17.44 -21.34 13.58
CA ARG A 208 16.94 -20.83 12.29
C ARG A 208 15.78 -19.85 12.52
N LEU A 209 15.68 -18.85 11.66
CA LEU A 209 14.58 -17.91 11.68
C LEU A 209 13.29 -18.58 11.20
N THR A 210 12.16 -18.17 11.79
CA THR A 210 10.80 -18.58 11.39
C THR A 210 10.01 -17.34 11.02
N ILE A 211 9.01 -17.48 10.16
CA ILE A 211 8.18 -16.34 9.71
C ILE A 211 7.52 -15.65 10.92
N ALA A 212 6.94 -16.44 11.83
CA ALA A 212 6.42 -15.93 13.09
C ALA A 212 7.48 -15.19 13.91
N LYS A 213 8.70 -15.72 14.09
CA LYS A 213 9.75 -15.05 14.88
C LYS A 213 10.13 -13.69 14.28
N VAL A 214 10.31 -13.60 12.96
CA VAL A 214 10.62 -12.34 12.27
C VAL A 214 9.49 -11.33 12.45
N PHE A 215 8.24 -11.74 12.18
CA PHE A 215 7.06 -10.89 12.32
C PHE A 215 6.84 -10.36 13.75
N HIS A 216 6.93 -11.23 14.76
CA HIS A 216 6.79 -10.81 16.17
C HIS A 216 7.95 -9.90 16.61
N THR A 217 9.17 -10.14 16.14
CA THR A 217 10.32 -9.25 16.42
C THR A 217 10.10 -7.87 15.81
N PHE A 218 9.52 -7.80 14.60
CA PHE A 218 9.18 -6.52 13.95
C PHE A 218 8.08 -5.77 14.71
N ARG A 219 7.06 -6.48 15.22
CA ARG A 219 6.04 -5.89 16.11
C ARG A 219 6.63 -5.39 17.43
N ALA A 220 7.60 -6.09 18.00
CA ALA A 220 8.33 -5.62 19.19
C ALA A 220 9.12 -4.34 18.89
N ILE A 221 9.90 -4.32 17.80
CA ILE A 221 10.63 -3.15 17.30
C ILE A 221 9.73 -1.93 17.13
N ALA A 222 8.51 -2.10 16.60
CA ALA A 222 7.57 -0.99 16.40
C ALA A 222 6.98 -0.45 17.72
N LYS A 223 6.83 -1.31 18.74
CA LYS A 223 6.33 -0.93 20.07
C LYS A 223 7.40 -0.28 20.96
N GLU A 224 8.69 -0.48 20.68
CA GLU A 224 9.79 0.14 21.44
C GLU A 224 9.76 1.67 21.33
N SER A 225 9.69 2.34 22.48
CA SER A 225 9.54 3.78 22.63
C SER A 225 10.21 4.29 23.92
N GLY A 226 10.36 5.61 24.05
CA GLY A 226 11.04 6.23 25.20
C GLY A 226 12.57 6.17 25.13
N LYS A 227 13.21 6.39 26.29
CA LYS A 227 14.67 6.37 26.45
C LYS A 227 15.23 4.99 26.08
N ASP A 228 16.40 4.97 25.45
CA ASP A 228 17.13 3.76 25.01
C ASP A 228 16.41 2.87 23.97
N SER A 229 15.21 3.27 23.50
CA SER A 229 14.44 2.53 22.48
C SER A 229 15.20 2.28 21.18
N GLN A 230 16.01 3.23 20.71
CA GLN A 230 16.84 3.06 19.51
C GLN A 230 17.90 1.96 19.68
N ASP A 231 18.45 1.78 20.88
CA ASP A 231 19.43 0.72 21.17
C ASP A 231 18.76 -0.65 21.23
N LYS A 232 17.59 -0.74 21.85
CA LYS A 232 16.77 -1.96 21.86
C LYS A 232 16.36 -2.37 20.43
N LYS A 233 15.86 -1.42 19.61
CA LYS A 233 15.53 -1.66 18.20
C LYS A 233 16.73 -2.21 17.43
N ARG A 234 17.92 -1.62 17.55
CA ARG A 234 19.15 -2.16 16.93
C ARG A 234 19.51 -3.56 17.43
N ASN A 235 19.38 -3.84 18.73
CA ASN A 235 19.66 -5.16 19.29
C ASN A 235 18.73 -6.25 18.74
N HIS A 236 17.43 -5.95 18.55
CA HIS A 236 16.51 -6.86 17.87
C HIS A 236 16.92 -7.12 16.41
N ILE A 237 17.24 -6.07 15.64
CA ILE A 237 17.70 -6.19 14.25
C ILE A 237 18.97 -7.04 14.17
N LYS A 238 19.97 -6.75 15.02
CA LYS A 238 21.22 -7.50 15.14
C LYS A 238 20.97 -8.99 15.43
N SER A 239 20.06 -9.30 16.36
CA SER A 239 19.69 -10.68 16.68
C SER A 239 19.10 -11.44 15.48
N LEU A 240 18.31 -10.76 14.64
CA LEU A 240 17.81 -11.35 13.39
C LEU A 240 18.95 -11.55 12.37
N LEU A 241 19.78 -10.54 12.13
CA LEU A 241 20.88 -10.60 11.15
C LEU A 241 21.94 -11.66 11.50
N VAL A 242 22.25 -11.86 12.78
CA VAL A 242 23.19 -12.91 13.24
C VAL A 242 22.60 -14.32 13.07
N ALA A 243 21.28 -14.47 13.11
CA ALA A 243 20.59 -15.75 12.91
C ALA A 243 20.24 -16.06 11.43
N ALA A 244 20.31 -15.06 10.56
CA ALA A 244 19.94 -15.13 9.15
C ALA A 244 20.99 -15.87 8.30
N ASN A 245 20.53 -16.60 7.28
CA ASN A 245 21.35 -17.37 6.35
C ASN A 245 20.93 -17.08 4.90
N ASP A 246 21.81 -17.38 3.94
CA ASP A 246 21.50 -17.32 2.50
C ASP A 246 20.91 -15.96 2.08
N CYS A 247 19.67 -15.90 1.57
CA CYS A 247 19.01 -14.66 1.19
C CYS A 247 18.20 -13.98 2.32
N GLU A 248 18.10 -14.58 3.52
CA GLU A 248 17.33 -14.00 4.63
C GLU A 248 17.75 -12.55 4.99
N PRO A 249 19.06 -12.16 5.04
CA PRO A 249 19.46 -10.80 5.38
C PRO A 249 18.94 -9.73 4.41
N LEU A 250 18.85 -10.06 3.10
CA LEU A 250 18.31 -9.17 2.06
C LEU A 250 16.87 -8.78 2.38
N TYR A 251 16.03 -9.78 2.66
CA TYR A 251 14.61 -9.56 2.88
C TYR A 251 14.31 -9.03 4.27
N ILE A 252 15.09 -9.36 5.31
CA ILE A 252 14.98 -8.73 6.63
C ILE A 252 15.22 -7.22 6.51
N ILE A 253 16.31 -6.78 5.87
CA ILE A 253 16.57 -5.34 5.71
C ILE A 253 15.50 -4.67 4.82
N ARG A 254 15.12 -5.27 3.69
CA ARG A 254 14.09 -4.70 2.81
C ARG A 254 12.73 -4.56 3.48
N LEU A 255 12.31 -5.54 4.29
CA LEU A 255 11.09 -5.47 5.10
C LEU A 255 11.24 -4.40 6.23
N LEU A 256 12.40 -4.28 6.87
CA LEU A 256 12.65 -3.24 7.88
C LEU A 256 12.62 -1.82 7.30
N GLN A 257 13.06 -1.65 6.05
CA GLN A 257 12.98 -0.40 5.29
C GLN A 257 11.58 -0.14 4.71
N SER A 258 10.65 -1.11 4.79
CA SER A 258 9.40 -1.15 4.05
C SER A 258 9.57 -0.99 2.52
N LYS A 259 10.69 -1.45 1.95
CA LYS A 259 11.10 -1.26 0.54
C LYS A 259 11.46 -2.61 -0.12
N MET A 260 10.46 -3.42 -0.47
CA MET A 260 10.69 -4.78 -0.99
C MET A 260 11.35 -4.87 -2.37
N ARG A 261 11.07 -3.95 -3.30
CA ARG A 261 11.76 -3.83 -4.62
C ARG A 261 11.73 -5.10 -5.50
N ILE A 262 10.62 -5.86 -5.48
CA ILE A 262 10.44 -7.12 -6.26
C ILE A 262 9.12 -7.18 -7.05
N GLY A 263 8.45 -6.05 -7.32
CA GLY A 263 7.17 -6.03 -8.06
C GLY A 263 5.95 -6.59 -7.31
N LEU A 264 6.13 -7.31 -6.20
CA LEU A 264 5.04 -7.71 -5.30
C LEU A 264 4.41 -6.49 -4.62
N ALA A 265 3.09 -6.40 -4.71
CA ALA A 265 2.29 -5.32 -4.12
C ALA A 265 1.05 -5.88 -3.44
N GLU A 266 0.49 -5.14 -2.48
CA GLU A 266 -0.67 -5.54 -1.67
C GLU A 266 -1.87 -6.06 -2.50
N LYS A 267 -2.20 -5.39 -3.62
CA LYS A 267 -3.28 -5.86 -4.51
C LYS A 267 -3.01 -7.23 -5.16
N THR A 268 -1.75 -7.64 -5.26
CA THR A 268 -1.34 -8.98 -5.72
C THR A 268 -1.43 -9.99 -4.58
N VAL A 269 -1.02 -9.61 -3.37
CA VAL A 269 -1.19 -10.43 -2.15
C VAL A 269 -2.67 -10.79 -1.92
N LEU A 270 -3.58 -9.83 -2.06
CA LEU A 270 -5.03 -10.07 -1.95
C LEU A 270 -5.58 -11.02 -3.02
N VAL A 271 -5.04 -10.99 -4.25
CA VAL A 271 -5.40 -11.98 -5.28
C VAL A 271 -4.89 -13.35 -4.86
N ALA A 272 -3.58 -13.47 -4.60
CA ALA A 272 -2.95 -14.72 -4.24
C ALA A 272 -3.59 -15.41 -3.03
N LEU A 273 -4.01 -14.64 -2.01
CA LEU A 273 -4.72 -15.17 -0.84
C LEU A 273 -6.10 -15.74 -1.21
N GLY A 274 -6.87 -15.06 -2.07
CA GLY A 274 -8.15 -15.56 -2.55
C GLY A 274 -8.00 -16.82 -3.42
N GLN A 275 -7.04 -16.82 -4.33
CA GLN A 275 -6.73 -17.98 -5.17
C GLN A 275 -6.26 -19.18 -4.34
N ALA A 276 -5.36 -18.95 -3.37
CA ALA A 276 -4.89 -19.98 -2.44
C ALA A 276 -6.04 -20.58 -1.63
N SER A 277 -6.97 -19.75 -1.17
CA SER A 277 -8.18 -20.18 -0.46
C SER A 277 -9.05 -21.09 -1.32
N ALA A 278 -9.31 -20.71 -2.58
CA ALA A 278 -10.09 -21.53 -3.51
C ALA A 278 -9.43 -22.91 -3.76
N TYR A 279 -8.12 -22.95 -3.98
CA TYR A 279 -7.39 -24.23 -4.13
C TYR A 279 -7.41 -25.09 -2.85
N THR A 280 -7.32 -24.47 -1.67
CA THR A 280 -7.40 -25.19 -0.40
C THR A 280 -8.81 -25.76 -0.17
N GLU A 281 -9.86 -25.02 -0.54
CA GLU A 281 -11.24 -25.54 -0.49
C GLU A 281 -11.47 -26.68 -1.49
N VAL A 282 -10.83 -26.71 -2.67
CA VAL A 282 -10.88 -27.90 -3.56
C VAL A 282 -10.38 -29.16 -2.84
N LEU A 283 -9.23 -29.06 -2.17
CA LEU A 283 -8.63 -30.19 -1.46
C LEU A 283 -9.50 -30.66 -0.28
N ARG A 284 -10.18 -29.72 0.41
CA ARG A 284 -11.16 -30.04 1.47
C ARG A 284 -12.46 -30.61 0.91
N ALA A 285 -12.96 -30.08 -0.20
CA ALA A 285 -14.20 -30.47 -0.86
C ALA A 285 -14.14 -31.89 -1.44
N ALA A 286 -12.98 -32.30 -1.97
CA ALA A 286 -12.70 -33.68 -2.37
C ALA A 286 -12.96 -34.68 -1.22
N SER A 287 -12.81 -34.24 0.03
CA SER A 287 -13.08 -35.03 1.24
C SER A 287 -14.44 -34.75 1.89
N SER A 288 -15.22 -33.75 1.45
CA SER A 288 -16.38 -33.24 2.22
C SER A 288 -17.57 -32.66 1.44
N LYS A 289 -17.58 -32.71 0.09
CA LYS A 289 -18.63 -32.12 -0.78
C LYS A 289 -18.89 -30.61 -0.58
N ALA A 290 -17.91 -29.87 -0.06
CA ALA A 290 -18.01 -28.41 0.09
C ALA A 290 -18.10 -27.68 -1.27
N GLN A 291 -18.75 -26.51 -1.29
CA GLN A 291 -18.84 -25.66 -2.47
C GLN A 291 -17.51 -24.95 -2.72
N VAL A 292 -16.94 -25.12 -3.92
CA VAL A 292 -15.70 -24.45 -4.34
C VAL A 292 -16.02 -23.22 -5.19
N PRO A 293 -15.60 -22.00 -4.81
CA PRO A 293 -15.68 -20.84 -5.68
C PRO A 293 -14.59 -20.87 -6.77
N PRO A 294 -14.86 -20.34 -7.97
CA PRO A 294 -13.82 -19.98 -8.93
C PRO A 294 -12.73 -19.08 -8.31
N SER A 295 -11.48 -19.30 -8.72
CA SER A 295 -10.29 -18.59 -8.22
C SER A 295 -10.42 -17.06 -8.30
N ASP A 296 -11.00 -16.54 -9.39
CA ASP A 296 -11.28 -15.11 -9.58
C ASP A 296 -12.41 -14.56 -8.70
N GLU A 297 -13.36 -15.40 -8.29
CA GLU A 297 -14.44 -15.02 -7.38
C GLU A 297 -13.92 -14.91 -5.95
N ALA A 298 -13.17 -15.90 -5.48
CA ALA A 298 -12.48 -15.84 -4.20
C ALA A 298 -11.54 -14.62 -4.10
N ALA A 299 -10.81 -14.31 -5.18
CA ALA A 299 -9.98 -13.10 -5.27
C ALA A 299 -10.78 -11.78 -5.31
N LYS A 300 -12.06 -11.79 -5.73
CA LYS A 300 -12.96 -10.62 -5.60
C LYS A 300 -13.45 -10.47 -4.17
N ILE A 301 -13.89 -11.56 -3.53
CA ILE A 301 -14.38 -11.56 -2.14
C ILE A 301 -13.30 -11.03 -1.19
N ILE A 302 -12.06 -11.56 -1.25
CA ILE A 302 -10.95 -11.08 -0.42
C ILE A 302 -10.68 -9.57 -0.61
N LYS A 303 -10.75 -9.07 -1.85
CA LYS A 303 -10.59 -7.62 -2.11
C LYS A 303 -11.73 -6.81 -1.54
N GLN A 304 -12.98 -7.27 -1.66
CA GLN A 304 -14.16 -6.57 -1.12
C GLN A 304 -14.09 -6.52 0.41
N VAL A 305 -13.84 -7.66 1.05
CA VAL A 305 -13.66 -7.75 2.50
C VAL A 305 -12.52 -6.85 2.97
N TYR A 306 -11.34 -6.89 2.34
CA TYR A 306 -10.24 -5.99 2.69
C TYR A 306 -10.55 -4.52 2.42
N SER A 307 -11.43 -4.20 1.48
CA SER A 307 -11.88 -2.83 1.25
C SER A 307 -12.82 -2.33 2.34
N VAL A 308 -13.59 -3.21 2.98
CA VAL A 308 -14.50 -2.87 4.10
C VAL A 308 -13.79 -2.90 5.45
N LEU A 309 -12.85 -3.83 5.63
CA LEU A 309 -12.13 -4.10 6.87
C LEU A 309 -10.65 -4.40 6.56
N PRO A 310 -9.79 -3.38 6.32
CA PRO A 310 -8.37 -3.55 5.96
C PRO A 310 -7.49 -4.03 7.14
N ASP A 311 -7.80 -5.21 7.67
CA ASP A 311 -7.15 -5.83 8.83
C ASP A 311 -6.96 -7.34 8.59
N TYR A 312 -5.74 -7.74 8.23
CA TYR A 312 -5.39 -9.16 8.07
C TYR A 312 -5.52 -9.95 9.39
N GLY A 313 -5.38 -9.30 10.54
CA GLY A 313 -5.54 -9.91 11.87
C GLY A 313 -6.96 -10.38 12.16
N LYS A 314 -7.97 -9.78 11.53
CA LYS A 314 -9.37 -10.28 11.53
C LYS A 314 -9.63 -11.20 10.34
N ILE A 315 -9.19 -10.81 9.14
CA ILE A 315 -9.48 -11.52 7.89
C ILE A 315 -8.89 -12.92 7.86
N VAL A 316 -7.61 -13.10 8.19
CA VAL A 316 -6.95 -14.41 8.01
C VAL A 316 -7.48 -15.47 8.99
N PRO A 317 -7.67 -15.20 10.30
CA PRO A 317 -8.31 -16.17 11.19
C PRO A 317 -9.77 -16.47 10.82
N ALA A 318 -10.54 -15.48 10.34
CA ALA A 318 -11.89 -15.72 9.86
C ALA A 318 -11.89 -16.61 8.61
N LEU A 319 -11.03 -16.32 7.63
CA LEU A 319 -10.85 -17.09 6.40
C LEU A 319 -10.52 -18.56 6.68
N LEU A 320 -9.56 -18.83 7.58
CA LEU A 320 -9.20 -20.19 7.98
C LEU A 320 -10.34 -20.93 8.70
N ARG A 321 -11.26 -20.21 9.36
CA ARG A 321 -12.37 -20.76 10.14
C ARG A 321 -13.64 -21.02 9.31
N VAL A 322 -14.03 -20.09 8.44
CA VAL A 322 -15.33 -20.13 7.73
C VAL A 322 -15.22 -20.30 6.21
N GLY A 323 -14.01 -20.33 5.68
CA GLY A 323 -13.74 -20.38 4.24
C GLY A 323 -14.01 -19.03 3.55
N VAL A 324 -13.58 -18.90 2.29
CA VAL A 324 -13.68 -17.62 1.57
C VAL A 324 -15.12 -17.21 1.24
N LEU A 325 -16.03 -18.17 1.01
CA LEU A 325 -17.42 -17.90 0.63
C LEU A 325 -18.22 -17.16 1.73
N LYS A 326 -17.97 -17.47 3.01
CA LYS A 326 -18.65 -16.85 4.16
C LYS A 326 -17.86 -15.71 4.80
N LEU A 327 -16.77 -15.29 4.17
CA LEU A 327 -15.85 -14.32 4.76
C LEU A 327 -16.47 -12.92 4.87
N SER A 328 -17.34 -12.52 3.94
CA SER A 328 -18.07 -11.25 3.98
C SER A 328 -19.05 -11.15 5.14
N GLU A 329 -19.66 -12.27 5.55
CA GLU A 329 -20.51 -12.34 6.74
C GLU A 329 -19.68 -12.17 8.02
N ALA A 330 -18.54 -12.87 8.10
CA ALA A 330 -17.66 -12.89 9.27
C ALA A 330 -16.76 -11.64 9.41
N CYS A 331 -16.47 -10.93 8.32
CA CYS A 331 -15.61 -9.75 8.27
C CYS A 331 -16.34 -8.60 7.54
N ASN A 332 -17.28 -7.99 8.27
CA ASN A 332 -18.08 -6.85 7.82
C ASN A 332 -17.54 -5.51 8.39
N PHE A 333 -18.25 -4.42 8.11
CA PHE A 333 -17.89 -3.07 8.54
C PHE A 333 -17.72 -2.98 10.07
N SER A 334 -16.66 -2.33 10.53
CA SER A 334 -16.43 -2.03 11.95
C SER A 334 -16.23 -0.54 12.13
N LEU A 335 -16.99 0.09 13.02
CA LEU A 335 -16.74 1.47 13.44
C LEU A 335 -15.33 1.57 14.05
N GLY A 336 -14.65 2.69 13.81
CA GLY A 336 -13.23 2.86 14.11
C GLY A 336 -12.23 2.16 13.17
N VAL A 337 -12.67 1.37 12.18
CA VAL A 337 -11.79 0.86 11.13
C VAL A 337 -12.12 1.56 9.81
N PRO A 338 -11.16 2.25 9.15
CA PRO A 338 -11.43 2.97 7.92
C PRO A 338 -11.68 2.04 6.73
N VAL A 339 -12.71 2.38 5.97
CA VAL A 339 -13.10 1.74 4.72
C VAL A 339 -12.25 2.29 3.58
N GLY A 340 -11.77 1.39 2.71
CA GLY A 340 -11.03 1.73 1.50
C GLY A 340 -11.81 2.71 0.60
N PRO A 341 -11.21 3.84 0.21
CA PRO A 341 -11.95 4.93 -0.42
C PRO A 341 -12.46 4.58 -1.82
N MET A 342 -13.68 5.01 -2.13
CA MET A 342 -14.17 5.00 -3.51
C MET A 342 -13.29 5.92 -4.38
N LEU A 343 -12.81 5.40 -5.52
CA LEU A 343 -11.88 6.09 -6.41
C LEU A 343 -12.56 6.56 -7.71
N ALA A 344 -12.21 7.75 -8.17
CA ALA A 344 -12.65 8.27 -9.45
C ALA A 344 -11.83 7.68 -10.62
N LYS A 345 -12.49 7.46 -11.77
CA LYS A 345 -11.82 7.22 -13.06
C LYS A 345 -11.57 8.58 -13.73
N PRO A 346 -10.35 8.87 -14.24
CA PRO A 346 -10.12 10.08 -15.03
C PRO A 346 -10.87 9.97 -16.37
N THR A 347 -11.56 11.04 -16.73
CA THR A 347 -12.34 11.17 -17.97
C THR A 347 -11.96 12.48 -18.66
N LYS A 348 -11.81 12.44 -19.99
CA LYS A 348 -11.18 13.55 -20.76
C LYS A 348 -12.15 14.55 -21.35
N SER A 349 -13.45 14.26 -21.33
CA SER A 349 -14.47 15.14 -21.88
C SER A 349 -15.77 15.02 -21.09
N VAL A 350 -16.56 16.09 -21.06
CA VAL A 350 -17.91 16.05 -20.48
C VAL A 350 -18.78 15.04 -21.25
N SER A 351 -18.67 14.97 -22.59
CA SER A 351 -19.41 14.01 -23.40
C SER A 351 -19.21 12.56 -22.96
N GLU A 352 -17.98 12.12 -22.67
CA GLU A 352 -17.71 10.76 -22.16
C GLU A 352 -18.47 10.45 -20.84
N ILE A 353 -18.71 11.47 -19.99
CA ILE A 353 -19.53 11.35 -18.77
C ILE A 353 -21.01 11.19 -19.16
N LEU A 354 -21.50 12.06 -20.05
CA LEU A 354 -22.90 12.11 -20.47
C LEU A 354 -23.32 10.85 -21.23
N ASP A 355 -22.47 10.32 -22.09
CA ASP A 355 -22.70 9.07 -22.84
C ASP A 355 -22.71 7.86 -21.88
N LYS A 356 -21.83 7.86 -20.87
CA LYS A 356 -21.73 6.77 -19.88
C LYS A 356 -22.92 6.74 -18.91
N PHE A 357 -23.44 7.91 -18.53
CA PHE A 357 -24.58 8.05 -17.61
C PHE A 357 -25.87 8.43 -18.34
N GLN A 358 -25.99 8.10 -19.63
CA GLN A 358 -27.15 8.43 -20.45
C GLN A 358 -28.43 7.83 -19.85
N GLY A 359 -29.43 8.67 -19.60
CA GLY A 359 -30.71 8.27 -18.98
C GLY A 359 -30.62 8.01 -17.46
N ILE A 360 -29.48 8.25 -16.82
CA ILE A 360 -29.27 8.09 -15.39
C ILE A 360 -29.07 9.49 -14.77
N GLU A 361 -29.80 9.78 -13.70
CA GLU A 361 -29.53 10.99 -12.90
C GLU A 361 -28.19 10.81 -12.17
N PHE A 362 -27.29 11.78 -12.34
CA PHE A 362 -26.02 11.85 -11.62
C PHE A 362 -25.88 13.22 -10.95
N THR A 363 -24.83 13.37 -10.15
CA THR A 363 -24.48 14.63 -9.49
C THR A 363 -23.07 15.04 -9.88
N CYS A 364 -22.85 16.34 -10.04
CA CYS A 364 -21.54 16.94 -10.16
C CYS A 364 -21.23 17.67 -8.86
N GLU A 365 -20.09 17.32 -8.24
CA GLU A 365 -19.59 17.93 -7.01
C GLU A 365 -18.27 18.64 -7.28
N TYR A 366 -18.01 19.72 -6.56
CA TYR A 366 -16.71 20.39 -6.62
C TYR A 366 -15.61 19.45 -6.16
N LYS A 367 -14.62 19.19 -7.02
CA LYS A 367 -13.44 18.43 -6.63
C LYS A 367 -12.44 19.34 -5.91
N TYR A 368 -12.62 19.45 -4.60
CA TYR A 368 -11.72 20.18 -3.69
C TYR A 368 -10.25 19.74 -3.82
N ASP A 369 -9.34 20.65 -3.46
CA ASP A 369 -7.88 20.48 -3.51
C ASP A 369 -7.32 20.49 -2.08
N GLY A 370 -7.38 19.34 -1.40
CA GLY A 370 -7.03 19.22 0.00
C GLY A 370 -6.46 17.85 0.35
N GLU A 371 -6.75 17.39 1.57
CA GLU A 371 -6.49 16.03 2.00
C GLU A 371 -7.80 15.31 2.32
N ARG A 372 -8.06 14.19 1.64
CA ARG A 372 -9.20 13.33 1.93
C ARG A 372 -9.09 12.76 3.34
N ALA A 373 -10.16 12.92 4.10
CA ALA A 373 -10.29 12.54 5.50
C ALA A 373 -11.57 11.74 5.70
N GLN A 374 -11.42 10.51 6.19
CA GLN A 374 -12.55 9.71 6.66
C GLN A 374 -12.69 9.92 8.17
N ILE A 375 -13.78 10.56 8.60
CA ILE A 375 -14.00 10.98 9.98
C ILE A 375 -14.97 10.01 10.65
N HIS A 376 -14.49 9.26 11.64
CA HIS A 376 -15.28 8.36 12.47
C HIS A 376 -15.58 9.06 13.80
N TYR A 377 -16.85 9.14 14.17
CA TYR A 377 -17.32 9.53 15.49
C TYR A 377 -17.91 8.29 16.18
N MET A 378 -17.33 7.90 17.30
CA MET A 378 -17.70 6.69 18.03
C MET A 378 -18.86 6.95 19.00
N GLU A 379 -19.51 5.88 19.46
CA GLU A 379 -20.62 5.97 20.44
C GLU A 379 -20.19 6.53 21.81
N ASP A 380 -18.91 6.40 22.18
CA ASP A 380 -18.33 7.00 23.39
C ASP A 380 -17.93 8.48 23.21
N GLY A 381 -18.18 9.05 22.02
CA GLY A 381 -17.84 10.43 21.67
C GLY A 381 -16.39 10.64 21.23
N SER A 382 -15.55 9.59 21.20
CA SER A 382 -14.20 9.68 20.63
C SER A 382 -14.25 9.86 19.10
N ILE A 383 -13.19 10.46 18.55
CA ILE A 383 -13.09 10.80 17.13
C ILE A 383 -11.80 10.24 16.57
N GLU A 384 -11.90 9.61 15.41
CA GLU A 384 -10.74 9.19 14.62
C GLU A 384 -10.83 9.74 13.20
N ILE A 385 -9.72 10.27 12.69
CA ILE A 385 -9.61 10.83 11.34
C ILE A 385 -8.56 10.02 10.58
N TYR A 386 -8.94 9.41 9.47
CA TYR A 386 -8.05 8.59 8.64
C TYR A 386 -7.78 9.23 7.29
N SER A 387 -6.54 9.10 6.81
CA SER A 387 -6.14 9.52 5.46
C SER A 387 -6.75 8.61 4.39
N ARG A 388 -6.68 9.04 3.13
CA ARG A 388 -6.97 8.21 1.93
C ARG A 388 -6.33 6.82 1.96
N ASN A 389 -5.18 6.66 2.62
CA ASN A 389 -4.45 5.40 2.70
C ASN A 389 -4.68 4.65 4.03
N ALA A 390 -5.76 4.99 4.75
CA ALA A 390 -6.10 4.48 6.09
C ALA A 390 -5.06 4.82 7.19
N GLU A 391 -4.21 5.83 7.00
CA GLU A 391 -3.25 6.28 8.02
C GLU A 391 -3.96 7.16 9.06
N ARG A 392 -3.65 6.97 10.35
CA ARG A 392 -4.27 7.74 11.45
C ARG A 392 -3.79 9.20 11.49
N ASN A 393 -4.66 10.12 11.10
CA ASN A 393 -4.46 11.56 11.01
C ASN A 393 -5.10 12.37 12.16
N THR A 394 -5.73 11.73 13.13
CA THR A 394 -6.43 12.38 14.27
C THR A 394 -5.56 13.43 14.99
N GLY A 395 -4.31 13.10 15.30
CA GLY A 395 -3.35 14.03 15.94
C GLY A 395 -2.74 15.11 15.02
N LYS A 396 -3.16 15.18 13.75
CA LYS A 396 -2.79 16.23 12.78
C LYS A 396 -3.85 17.33 12.70
N TYR A 397 -5.11 16.99 13.01
CA TYR A 397 -6.28 17.87 12.89
C TYR A 397 -7.07 17.98 14.20
N PRO A 398 -6.44 18.39 15.33
CA PRO A 398 -7.16 18.54 16.60
C PRO A 398 -8.22 19.65 16.53
N ASP A 399 -8.07 20.61 15.61
CA ASP A 399 -9.06 21.62 15.27
C ASP A 399 -10.33 21.01 14.67
N VAL A 400 -10.19 20.07 13.73
CA VAL A 400 -11.34 19.33 13.16
C VAL A 400 -11.98 18.42 14.22
N VAL A 401 -11.17 17.73 15.05
CA VAL A 401 -11.67 16.97 16.20
C VAL A 401 -12.50 17.85 17.13
N SER A 402 -12.07 19.09 17.38
CA SER A 402 -12.80 20.04 18.24
C SER A 402 -14.06 20.65 17.61
N SER A 403 -14.23 20.58 16.28
CA SER A 403 -15.41 21.14 15.59
C SER A 403 -16.54 20.15 15.33
N VAL A 404 -16.27 18.84 15.31
CA VAL A 404 -17.27 17.78 15.07
C VAL A 404 -18.51 17.88 15.96
N SER A 405 -18.36 18.31 17.21
CA SER A 405 -19.51 18.50 18.13
C SER A 405 -20.41 19.68 17.78
N ARG A 406 -19.94 20.67 17.01
CA ARG A 406 -20.72 21.85 16.60
C ARG A 406 -21.66 21.57 15.44
N PHE A 407 -21.19 20.82 14.43
CA PHE A 407 -21.94 20.59 13.18
C PHE A 407 -22.79 19.31 13.17
N LYS A 408 -22.70 18.44 14.19
CA LYS A 408 -23.57 17.26 14.31
C LYS A 408 -24.88 17.61 15.04
N ARG A 409 -26.02 17.12 14.55
CA ARG A 409 -27.30 17.27 15.25
C ARG A 409 -27.36 16.42 16.53
N PRO A 410 -28.14 16.80 17.55
CA PRO A 410 -28.22 16.07 18.82
C PRO A 410 -28.60 14.59 18.70
N ALA A 411 -29.40 14.23 17.68
CA ALA A 411 -29.82 12.85 17.42
C ALA A 411 -28.72 11.94 16.84
N VAL A 412 -27.52 12.48 16.54
CA VAL A 412 -26.40 11.71 16.00
C VAL A 412 -25.50 11.20 17.12
N SER A 413 -25.50 9.89 17.36
CA SER A 413 -24.67 9.22 18.36
C SER A 413 -23.34 8.70 17.81
N SER A 414 -23.30 8.30 16.54
CA SER A 414 -22.13 7.66 15.92
C SER A 414 -22.19 7.79 14.40
N PHE A 415 -21.08 8.08 13.72
CA PHE A 415 -21.08 8.22 12.26
C PHE A 415 -19.72 7.95 11.60
N VAL A 416 -19.73 7.76 10.28
CA VAL A 416 -18.53 7.85 9.43
C VAL A 416 -18.80 8.74 8.23
N LEU A 417 -18.07 9.85 8.12
CA LEU A 417 -18.10 10.77 6.98
C LEU A 417 -16.89 10.55 6.06
N ASP A 418 -17.08 10.81 4.77
CA ASP A 418 -15.99 10.94 3.79
C ASP A 418 -15.93 12.42 3.34
N CYS A 419 -14.78 13.05 3.57
CA CYS A 419 -14.60 14.49 3.45
C CYS A 419 -13.29 14.85 2.76
N GLU A 420 -13.18 16.08 2.26
CA GLU A 420 -11.90 16.73 1.95
C GLU A 420 -11.64 17.84 2.98
N ILE A 421 -10.47 17.81 3.63
CA ILE A 421 -10.00 18.91 4.49
C ILE A 421 -9.16 19.85 3.62
N VAL A 422 -9.56 21.13 3.51
CA VAL A 422 -8.84 22.16 2.75
C VAL A 422 -8.30 23.26 3.66
N ALA A 423 -7.21 23.91 3.29
CA ALA A 423 -6.79 25.15 3.95
C ALA A 423 -7.80 26.27 3.67
N TYR A 424 -8.10 27.10 4.67
CA TYR A 424 -9.19 28.07 4.59
C TYR A 424 -8.86 29.38 5.31
N ASP A 425 -9.07 30.50 4.63
CA ASP A 425 -9.02 31.85 5.19
C ASP A 425 -10.41 32.19 5.76
N ARG A 426 -10.53 32.19 7.10
CA ARG A 426 -11.79 32.42 7.81
C ARG A 426 -12.25 33.89 7.74
N GLU A 427 -11.34 34.84 7.60
CA GLU A 427 -11.67 36.26 7.48
C GLU A 427 -12.23 36.57 6.09
N LYS A 428 -11.54 36.10 5.04
CA LYS A 428 -11.94 36.30 3.64
C LYS A 428 -12.94 35.26 3.13
N LYS A 429 -13.30 34.28 3.97
CA LYS A 429 -14.20 33.15 3.68
C LYS A 429 -13.83 32.42 2.39
N LYS A 430 -12.55 32.06 2.25
CA LYS A 430 -11.98 31.57 0.99
C LYS A 430 -11.09 30.33 1.18
N ILE A 431 -11.26 29.36 0.28
CA ILE A 431 -10.35 28.20 0.16
C ILE A 431 -8.95 28.66 -0.30
N LEU A 432 -7.92 28.14 0.35
CA LEU A 432 -6.51 28.37 0.05
C LEU A 432 -5.90 27.16 -0.69
N PRO A 433 -4.84 27.34 -1.50
CA PRO A 433 -4.23 26.24 -2.26
C PRO A 433 -3.69 25.10 -1.37
N PHE A 434 -3.66 23.87 -1.89
CA PHE A 434 -3.07 22.71 -1.19
C PHE A 434 -1.64 22.95 -0.68
N GLN A 435 -0.85 23.76 -1.39
CA GLN A 435 0.50 24.15 -0.95
C GLN A 435 0.50 24.79 0.45
N VAL A 436 -0.52 25.57 0.80
CA VAL A 436 -0.68 26.16 2.14
C VAL A 436 -1.03 25.08 3.16
N LEU A 437 -1.97 24.19 2.84
CA LEU A 437 -2.35 23.04 3.69
C LEU A 437 -1.14 22.15 4.02
N SER A 438 -0.28 21.90 3.03
CA SER A 438 0.89 21.02 3.15
C SER A 438 1.97 21.55 4.11
N THR A 439 1.91 22.83 4.50
CA THR A 439 2.80 23.40 5.53
C THR A 439 2.43 23.02 6.96
N ARG A 440 1.23 22.46 7.20
CA ARG A 440 0.82 22.01 8.54
C ARG A 440 1.73 20.88 9.04
N ALA A 441 2.09 20.94 10.32
CA ALA A 441 2.79 19.86 10.99
C ALA A 441 1.97 18.55 10.95
N ARG A 442 2.65 17.41 10.85
CA ARG A 442 2.03 16.09 10.61
C ARG A 442 1.76 15.25 11.86
N LYS A 443 2.50 15.49 12.94
CA LYS A 443 2.42 14.76 14.22
C LYS A 443 2.61 15.78 15.36
N GLY A 444 1.94 15.56 16.49
CA GLY A 444 2.07 16.41 17.69
C GLY A 444 1.51 17.83 17.54
N VAL A 445 0.43 18.01 16.78
CA VAL A 445 -0.19 19.34 16.59
C VAL A 445 -0.97 19.74 17.85
N ILE A 446 -0.71 20.93 18.36
CA ILE A 446 -1.44 21.54 19.48
C ILE A 446 -2.36 22.63 18.92
N LEU A 447 -3.59 22.74 19.44
CA LEU A 447 -4.61 23.69 18.98
C LEU A 447 -4.13 25.15 18.93
N SER A 448 -3.36 25.59 19.93
CA SER A 448 -2.80 26.94 20.04
C SER A 448 -1.83 27.30 18.92
N ASP A 449 -1.20 26.30 18.30
CA ASP A 449 -0.05 26.49 17.42
C ASP A 449 -0.46 26.45 15.93
N ILE A 450 -1.76 26.32 15.66
CA ILE A 450 -2.32 26.18 14.31
C ILE A 450 -2.33 27.54 13.61
N LYS A 451 -1.37 27.73 12.70
CA LYS A 451 -1.27 28.93 11.84
C LYS A 451 -2.11 28.85 10.57
N VAL A 452 -2.46 27.64 10.12
CA VAL A 452 -3.24 27.38 8.91
C VAL A 452 -4.55 26.73 9.33
N ALA A 453 -5.61 27.56 9.42
CA ALA A 453 -6.96 27.09 9.62
C ALA A 453 -7.41 26.23 8.43
N VAL A 454 -8.31 25.28 8.72
CA VAL A 454 -8.90 24.40 7.71
C VAL A 454 -10.42 24.41 7.80
N CYS A 455 -11.03 23.99 6.70
CA CYS A 455 -12.46 23.74 6.60
C CYS A 455 -12.66 22.32 6.02
N THR A 456 -13.67 21.62 6.52
CA THR A 456 -14.03 20.26 6.12
C THR A 456 -15.19 20.33 5.12
N PHE A 457 -15.05 19.69 3.97
CA PHE A 457 -16.11 19.57 2.97
C PHE A 457 -16.56 18.12 2.88
N ALA A 458 -17.73 17.80 3.42
CA ALA A 458 -18.29 16.45 3.42
C ALA A 458 -19.03 16.15 2.11
N PHE A 459 -18.70 15.02 1.47
CA PHE A 459 -19.33 14.57 0.22
C PHE A 459 -20.05 13.22 0.34
N ASP A 460 -19.75 12.40 1.35
CA ASP A 460 -20.45 11.13 1.59
C ASP A 460 -20.57 10.79 3.08
N ILE A 461 -21.49 9.86 3.40
CA ILE A 461 -21.67 9.27 4.72
C ILE A 461 -21.76 7.76 4.58
N LEU A 462 -20.89 7.04 5.28
CA LEU A 462 -20.68 5.59 5.13
C LEU A 462 -21.37 4.78 6.24
N TYR A 463 -21.71 5.43 7.36
CA TYR A 463 -22.36 4.83 8.52
C TYR A 463 -23.01 5.92 9.38
N ILE A 464 -24.16 5.62 9.99
CA ILE A 464 -24.89 6.50 10.92
C ILE A 464 -25.64 5.68 11.96
N ASN A 465 -25.53 6.03 13.25
CA ASN A 465 -26.28 5.49 14.38
C ASN A 465 -26.53 3.96 14.31
N GLY A 466 -25.47 3.15 14.35
CA GLY A 466 -25.58 1.68 14.26
C GLY A 466 -25.76 1.10 12.86
N ARG A 467 -26.10 1.89 11.82
CA ARG A 467 -26.39 1.42 10.46
C ARG A 467 -25.26 1.73 9.46
N PRO A 468 -24.55 0.72 8.92
CA PRO A 468 -23.66 0.90 7.76
C PRO A 468 -24.46 1.21 6.50
N LEU A 469 -23.96 2.13 5.68
CA LEU A 469 -24.61 2.60 4.44
C LEU A 469 -23.85 2.19 3.17
N LEU A 470 -22.81 1.36 3.28
CA LEU A 470 -21.91 0.98 2.17
C LEU A 470 -22.61 0.34 0.95
N HIS A 471 -23.78 -0.26 1.16
CA HIS A 471 -24.60 -0.89 0.11
C HIS A 471 -25.82 -0.05 -0.31
N GLU A 472 -26.03 1.11 0.32
CA GLU A 472 -27.12 2.03 -0.01
C GLU A 472 -26.78 2.89 -1.23
N GLN A 473 -27.80 3.36 -1.94
CA GLN A 473 -27.62 4.28 -3.06
C GLN A 473 -27.11 5.65 -2.58
N LEU A 474 -26.26 6.32 -3.39
CA LEU A 474 -25.69 7.64 -3.04
C LEU A 474 -26.77 8.67 -2.65
N LYS A 475 -27.96 8.61 -3.28
CA LYS A 475 -29.11 9.45 -2.92
C LYS A 475 -29.50 9.30 -1.45
N VAL A 476 -29.72 8.06 -0.99
CA VAL A 476 -30.07 7.76 0.41
C VAL A 476 -28.98 8.24 1.37
N ARG A 477 -27.70 8.03 1.01
CA ARG A 477 -26.57 8.50 1.83
C ARG A 477 -26.54 10.02 1.93
N ARG A 478 -26.70 10.74 0.81
CA ARG A 478 -26.76 12.21 0.81
C ARG A 478 -27.98 12.77 1.57
N GLU A 479 -29.12 12.11 1.50
CA GLU A 479 -30.31 12.45 2.30
C GLU A 479 -30.02 12.32 3.80
N GLU A 480 -29.39 11.23 4.26
CA GLU A 480 -28.97 11.08 5.66
C GLU A 480 -27.86 12.08 6.06
N LEU A 481 -26.93 12.41 5.16
CA LEU A 481 -25.89 13.43 5.38
C LEU A 481 -26.53 14.80 5.70
N TYR A 482 -27.41 15.31 4.82
CA TYR A 482 -28.06 16.61 5.01
C TYR A 482 -29.09 16.63 6.15
N LYS A 483 -29.60 15.46 6.54
CA LYS A 483 -30.50 15.29 7.69
C LYS A 483 -29.76 15.20 9.03
N SER A 484 -28.48 14.81 9.04
CA SER A 484 -27.72 14.53 10.27
C SER A 484 -26.82 15.68 10.73
N PHE A 485 -26.47 16.60 9.83
CA PHE A 485 -25.50 17.66 10.09
C PHE A 485 -26.03 19.03 9.65
N ASP A 486 -25.44 20.09 10.19
CA ASP A 486 -25.67 21.49 9.84
C ASP A 486 -24.34 22.13 9.42
N GLU A 487 -24.36 23.09 8.49
CA GLU A 487 -23.13 23.76 8.05
C GLU A 487 -22.63 24.76 9.12
N GLU A 488 -21.34 24.68 9.46
CA GLU A 488 -20.67 25.55 10.43
C GLU A 488 -19.70 26.48 9.66
N PRO A 489 -20.02 27.78 9.47
CA PRO A 489 -19.32 28.64 8.53
C PRO A 489 -17.80 28.73 8.74
N GLY A 490 -17.04 28.27 7.75
CA GLY A 490 -15.57 28.26 7.77
C GLY A 490 -14.94 27.09 8.53
N GLU A 491 -15.74 26.12 8.99
CA GLU A 491 -15.28 24.89 9.64
C GLU A 491 -15.82 23.61 8.97
N PHE A 492 -17.12 23.61 8.61
CA PHE A 492 -17.80 22.47 7.98
C PHE A 492 -18.83 22.93 6.96
N TYR A 493 -18.73 22.40 5.74
CA TYR A 493 -19.71 22.57 4.67
C TYR A 493 -20.00 21.22 4.01
N PHE A 494 -21.13 21.12 3.33
CA PHE A 494 -21.36 20.07 2.35
C PHE A 494 -20.63 20.38 1.05
N ALA A 495 -20.30 19.34 0.28
CA ALA A 495 -19.74 19.51 -1.05
C ALA A 495 -20.74 20.25 -1.95
N THR A 496 -20.30 21.38 -2.52
CA THR A 496 -21.06 22.16 -3.49
C THR A 496 -21.39 21.27 -4.69
N SER A 497 -22.68 21.10 -4.96
CA SER A 497 -23.16 20.10 -5.91
C SER A 497 -24.32 20.57 -6.77
N ILE A 498 -24.46 19.96 -7.94
CA ILE A 498 -25.63 20.07 -8.81
C ILE A 498 -26.04 18.68 -9.29
N THR A 499 -27.29 18.31 -9.05
CA THR A 499 -27.90 17.06 -9.52
C THR A 499 -28.89 17.38 -10.64
N SER A 500 -28.77 16.68 -11.76
CA SER A 500 -29.55 16.94 -12.97
C SER A 500 -29.48 15.74 -13.91
N ASN A 501 -30.55 15.53 -14.68
CA ASN A 501 -30.60 14.67 -15.86
C ASN A 501 -30.53 15.47 -17.19
N ASP A 502 -30.58 16.81 -17.12
CA ASP A 502 -30.48 17.72 -18.27
C ASP A 502 -29.02 18.09 -18.57
N LEU A 503 -28.59 17.70 -19.78
CA LEU A 503 -27.26 17.92 -20.35
C LEU A 503 -26.89 19.41 -20.50
N LYS A 504 -27.88 20.31 -20.58
CA LYS A 504 -27.64 21.75 -20.78
C LYS A 504 -27.12 22.41 -19.51
N LYS A 505 -27.67 22.06 -18.34
CA LYS A 505 -27.29 22.66 -17.05
C LYS A 505 -25.80 22.46 -16.72
N TYR A 506 -25.26 21.29 -17.05
CA TYR A 506 -23.84 20.95 -16.87
C TYR A 506 -22.85 21.63 -17.84
N ARG A 507 -23.35 22.36 -18.84
CA ARG A 507 -22.49 23.14 -19.78
C ARG A 507 -22.47 24.64 -19.46
N SER A 508 -23.32 25.09 -18.53
CA SER A 508 -23.52 26.50 -18.16
C SER A 508 -23.08 26.85 -16.74
N SER A 509 -22.58 25.86 -15.99
CA SER A 509 -22.07 25.95 -14.61
C SER A 509 -20.62 25.51 -14.56
#